data_AF-F5XRN3-F1
#
_entry.id   AF-F5XRN3-F1
#
_cell.length_a   1.000
_cell.length_b   1.000
_cell.length_c   1.000
_cell.angle_alpha   90.00
_cell.angle_beta   90.00
_cell.angle_gamma   90.00
#
_symmetry.space_group_name_H-M   'P 1'
#
loop_
_entity.id
_entity.type
_entity.pdbx_description
1 polymer ?
#
loop_
_entity_poly.entity_id
_entity_poly.type
_entity_poly.pdbx_seq_one_letter_code
_entity_poly.pdbx_strand_id
1 'polypeptide(L)'
;MVPAILAAAQRALHERHPWLITLGYRSSSIGPESLAYFDACLGVLTPTHATARVKFEAIAVLTGLAALFAQQARSETSGAATIFPLVPLESYPHLAAAVAQPAEEPIAGDLFERTVRGVLTGLLQM
;
A
#
# COMPACT_ATOMS: atom_id res chain seq x y z
N MET A 1 -16.14 0.60 7.52
CA MET A 1 -16.33 -0.76 6.96
C MET A 1 -16.06 -0.80 5.44
N VAL A 2 -16.56 0.17 4.66
CA VAL A 2 -16.35 0.29 3.20
C VAL A 2 -14.87 0.34 2.73
N PRO A 3 -13.91 1.02 3.39
CA PRO A 3 -12.53 1.10 2.87
C PRO A 3 -11.77 -0.24 2.91
N ALA A 4 -12.13 -1.16 3.81
CA ALA A 4 -11.48 -2.46 3.92
C ALA A 4 -11.83 -3.39 2.74
N ILE A 5 -13.05 -3.27 2.21
CA ILE A 5 -13.54 -4.11 1.11
C ILE A 5 -12.84 -3.75 -0.20
N LEU A 6 -12.67 -2.44 -0.46
CA LEU A 6 -11.96 -1.96 -1.65
C LEU A 6 -10.48 -2.37 -1.62
N ALA A 7 -9.83 -2.19 -0.47
CA ALA A 7 -8.44 -2.55 -0.29
C ALA A 7 -8.21 -4.06 -0.49
N ALA A 8 -9.08 -4.91 0.09
CA ALA A 8 -9.01 -6.35 -0.08
C ALA A 8 -9.24 -6.79 -1.54
N ALA A 9 -10.18 -6.15 -2.26
CA ALA A 9 -10.44 -6.45 -3.66
C ALA A 9 -9.26 -6.07 -4.57
N GLN A 10 -8.64 -4.90 -4.33
CA GLN A 10 -7.44 -4.46 -5.05
C GLN A 10 -6.27 -5.41 -4.79
N ARG A 11 -6.05 -5.82 -3.54
CA ARG A 11 -5.02 -6.79 -3.17
C ARG A 11 -5.21 -8.13 -3.90
N ALA A 12 -6.42 -8.70 -3.86
CA ALA A 12 -6.71 -9.96 -4.53
C ALA A 12 -6.51 -9.88 -6.05
N LEU A 13 -6.82 -8.73 -6.67
CA LEU A 13 -6.59 -8.49 -8.08
C LEU A 13 -5.08 -8.48 -8.42
N HIS A 14 -4.28 -7.78 -7.63
CA HIS A 14 -2.82 -7.69 -7.83
C HIS A 14 -2.10 -9.01 -7.52
N GLU A 15 -2.57 -9.79 -6.54
CA GLU A 15 -2.08 -11.14 -6.24
C GLU A 15 -2.34 -12.11 -7.43
N ARG A 16 -3.52 -12.02 -8.06
CA ARG A 16 -3.89 -12.84 -9.22
C ARG A 16 -3.21 -12.42 -10.52
N HIS A 17 -2.90 -11.14 -10.67
CA HIS A 17 -2.34 -10.58 -11.91
C HIS A 17 -1.09 -9.72 -11.65
N PRO A 18 0.06 -10.34 -11.33
CA PRO A 18 1.28 -9.64 -10.94
C PRO A 18 1.83 -8.70 -12.02
N TRP A 19 1.55 -8.99 -13.29
CA TRP A 19 1.94 -8.18 -14.45
C TRP A 19 1.21 -6.83 -14.53
N LEU A 20 0.11 -6.62 -13.78
CA LEU A 20 -0.54 -5.30 -13.67
C LEU A 20 0.37 -4.24 -13.04
N ILE A 21 1.26 -4.64 -12.12
CA ILE A 21 2.22 -3.74 -11.47
C ILE A 21 3.17 -3.12 -12.52
N THR A 22 3.61 -3.92 -13.49
CA THR A 22 4.48 -3.48 -14.59
C THR A 22 3.77 -2.62 -15.63
N LEU A 23 2.44 -2.70 -15.75
CA LEU A 23 1.67 -1.87 -16.68
C LEU A 23 1.39 -0.47 -16.15
N GLY A 24 1.27 -0.29 -14.83
CA GLY A 24 1.07 1.04 -14.22
C GLY A 24 2.18 2.04 -14.56
N TYR A 25 3.38 1.57 -14.91
CA TYR A 25 4.52 2.41 -15.28
C TYR A 25 4.51 2.85 -16.75
N ARG A 26 3.84 2.11 -17.64
CA ARG A 26 3.69 2.50 -19.05
C ARG A 26 2.38 3.24 -19.19
N SER A 27 2.44 4.57 -19.18
CA SER A 27 1.36 5.53 -19.50
C SER A 27 0.15 4.84 -20.12
N SER A 28 -0.74 4.33 -19.27
CA SER A 28 -1.91 3.60 -19.73
C SER A 28 -2.87 4.65 -20.27
N SER A 29 -3.21 4.55 -21.55
CA SER A 29 -4.32 5.33 -22.10
C SER A 29 -5.52 5.15 -21.16
N ILE A 30 -6.09 6.24 -20.66
CA ILE A 30 -7.28 6.20 -19.80
C ILE A 30 -8.41 5.53 -20.61
N GLY A 31 -8.60 4.23 -20.39
CA GLY A 31 -9.64 3.45 -21.03
C GLY A 31 -10.95 3.50 -20.24
N PRO A 32 -12.06 2.99 -20.83
CA PRO A 32 -13.36 2.93 -20.14
C PRO A 32 -13.27 2.20 -18.79
N GLU A 33 -12.46 1.15 -18.69
CA GLU A 33 -12.21 0.43 -17.43
C GLU A 33 -11.49 1.29 -16.38
N SER A 34 -10.52 2.11 -16.80
CA SER A 34 -9.83 3.02 -15.88
C SER A 34 -10.79 4.09 -15.35
N LEU A 35 -11.69 4.60 -16.19
CA LEU A 35 -12.73 5.55 -15.78
C LEU A 35 -13.73 4.92 -14.81
N ALA A 36 -14.20 3.70 -15.10
CA ALA A 36 -15.10 2.95 -14.21
C ALA A 36 -14.46 2.69 -12.83
N TYR A 37 -13.16 2.36 -12.82
CA TYR A 37 -12.39 2.22 -11.59
C TYR A 37 -12.32 3.52 -10.78
N PHE A 38 -12.00 4.65 -11.42
CA PHE A 38 -11.96 5.94 -10.72
C PHE A 38 -13.33 6.37 -10.20
N ASP A 39 -14.40 6.17 -10.98
CA ASP A 39 -15.78 6.47 -10.57
C ASP A 39 -16.19 5.65 -9.34
N ALA A 40 -15.92 4.34 -9.33
CA ALA A 40 -16.17 3.49 -8.18
C ALA A 40 -15.38 3.93 -6.93
N CYS A 41 -14.11 4.30 -7.08
CA CYS A 41 -13.28 4.80 -5.99
C CYS A 41 -13.82 6.12 -5.42
N LEU A 42 -14.22 7.06 -6.29
CA LEU A 42 -14.83 8.32 -5.87
C LEU A 42 -16.18 8.08 -5.20
N GLY A 43 -16.97 7.11 -5.68
CA GLY A 43 -18.21 6.66 -5.05
C GLY A 43 -17.99 6.25 -3.60
N VAL A 44 -16.96 5.44 -3.32
CA VAL A 44 -16.58 5.04 -1.96
C VAL A 44 -16.13 6.22 -1.09
N LEU A 45 -15.47 7.22 -1.70
CA LEU A 45 -15.01 8.43 -1.02
C LEU A 45 -16.08 9.53 -0.95
N THR A 46 -17.29 9.33 -1.46
CA THR A 46 -18.40 10.29 -1.37
C THR A 46 -18.66 10.82 0.06
N PRO A 47 -18.71 9.99 1.12
CA PRO A 47 -19.00 10.47 2.47
C PRO A 47 -17.87 11.28 3.11
N THR A 48 -16.70 11.40 2.48
CA THR A 48 -15.59 12.19 3.01
C THR A 48 -15.73 13.66 2.57
N HIS A 49 -15.67 14.58 3.54
CA HIS A 49 -15.69 16.03 3.32
C HIS A 49 -14.32 16.55 2.83
N ALA A 50 -13.74 15.88 1.83
CA ALA A 50 -12.45 16.24 1.24
C ALA A 50 -12.62 16.78 -0.19
N THR A 51 -11.67 17.60 -0.64
CA THR A 51 -11.67 18.09 -2.04
C THR A 51 -11.44 16.95 -3.03
N ALA A 52 -11.87 17.11 -4.28
CA ALA A 52 -11.63 16.12 -5.33
C ALA A 52 -10.13 15.81 -5.48
N ARG A 53 -9.27 16.82 -5.35
CA ARG A 53 -7.81 16.66 -5.36
C ARG A 53 -7.33 15.69 -4.27
N VAL A 54 -7.76 15.89 -3.03
CA VAL A 54 -7.40 15.03 -1.89
C VAL A 54 -7.93 13.60 -2.11
N LYS A 55 -9.12 13.44 -2.69
CA LYS A 55 -9.67 12.12 -3.02
C LYS A 55 -8.82 11.40 -4.07
N PHE A 56 -8.38 12.09 -5.13
CA PHE A 56 -7.48 11.49 -6.13
C PHE A 56 -6.08 11.21 -5.58
N GLU A 57 -5.53 12.07 -4.73
CA GLU A 57 -4.27 11.81 -4.02
C GLU A 57 -4.39 10.55 -3.15
N ALA A 58 -5.50 10.38 -2.43
CA ALA A 58 -5.77 9.17 -1.67
C ALA A 58 -5.84 7.92 -2.57
N ILE A 59 -6.53 7.98 -3.71
CA ILE A 59 -6.62 6.86 -4.67
C ILE A 59 -5.22 6.48 -5.18
N ALA A 60 -4.38 7.46 -5.53
CA ALA A 60 -3.03 7.22 -6.02
C ALA A 60 -2.15 6.53 -4.95
N VAL A 61 -2.19 7.03 -3.71
CA VAL A 61 -1.41 6.46 -2.60
C VAL A 61 -1.88 5.04 -2.27
N LEU A 62 -3.19 4.79 -2.22
CA LEU A 62 -3.74 3.45 -2.00
C LEU A 62 -3.31 2.46 -3.08
N THR A 63 -3.31 2.90 -4.34
CA THR A 63 -2.88 2.07 -5.47
C THR A 63 -1.40 1.71 -5.36
N GLY A 64 -0.56 2.68 -4.96
CA GLY A 64 0.87 2.44 -4.69
C GLY A 64 1.10 1.46 -3.53
N LEU A 65 0.37 1.60 -2.42
CA LEU A 65 0.44 0.66 -1.30
C LEU A 65 0.02 -0.76 -1.72
N ALA A 66 -1.09 -0.90 -2.44
CA ALA A 66 -1.54 -2.21 -2.92
C ALA A 66 -0.48 -2.88 -3.82
N ALA A 67 0.18 -2.11 -4.70
CA ALA A 67 1.27 -2.60 -5.52
C ALA A 67 2.50 -3.04 -4.70
N LEU A 68 2.90 -2.24 -3.69
CA LEU A 68 4.02 -2.57 -2.80
C LEU A 68 3.77 -3.85 -2.01
N PHE A 69 2.60 -3.99 -1.37
CA PHE A 69 2.26 -5.19 -0.61
C PHE A 69 2.16 -6.43 -1.50
N ALA A 70 1.60 -6.30 -2.71
CA ALA A 70 1.57 -7.38 -3.69
C ALA A 70 2.98 -7.78 -4.15
N GLN A 71 3.93 -6.84 -4.24
CA GLN A 71 5.33 -7.14 -4.54
C GLN A 71 6.04 -7.81 -3.35
N GLN A 72 5.80 -7.34 -2.13
CA GLN A 72 6.38 -7.93 -0.91
C GLN A 72 5.93 -9.37 -0.71
N ALA A 73 4.65 -9.68 -0.91
CA ALA A 73 4.14 -11.06 -0.84
C ALA A 73 4.85 -12.00 -1.83
N ARG A 74 5.38 -11.47 -2.94
CA ARG A 74 6.20 -12.22 -3.89
C ARG A 74 7.66 -12.35 -3.42
N SER A 75 8.19 -11.31 -2.79
CA SER A 75 9.57 -11.25 -2.29
C SER A 75 9.80 -11.99 -0.96
N GLU A 76 8.76 -12.25 -0.15
CA GLU A 76 8.87 -13.12 1.04
C GLU A 76 9.24 -14.56 0.66
N THR A 77 8.97 -14.98 -0.57
CA THR A 77 9.50 -16.22 -1.16
C THR A 77 11.00 -16.13 -1.54
N SER A 78 11.59 -14.93 -1.46
CA SER A 78 12.92 -14.58 -1.99
C SER A 78 13.78 -13.85 -0.94
N GLY A 79 14.15 -14.53 0.14
CA GLY A 79 15.45 -14.37 0.82
C GLY A 79 15.81 -13.03 1.51
N ALA A 80 14.91 -12.06 1.63
CA ALA A 80 15.21 -10.76 2.26
C ALA A 80 15.67 -10.88 3.74
N ALA A 81 15.20 -11.91 4.46
CA ALA A 81 15.62 -12.21 5.83
C ALA A 81 17.11 -12.61 5.95
N THR A 82 17.76 -12.97 4.84
CA THR A 82 19.13 -13.52 4.85
C THR A 82 20.22 -12.44 4.75
N ILE A 83 19.88 -11.21 4.35
CA ILE A 83 20.87 -10.15 4.06
C ILE A 83 21.22 -9.31 5.30
N PHE A 84 20.24 -9.13 6.20
CA PHE A 84 20.36 -8.26 7.35
C PHE A 84 21.54 -8.59 8.30
N PRO A 85 21.91 -9.87 8.54
CA PRO A 85 23.06 -10.23 9.37
C PRO A 85 24.43 -9.86 8.76
N LEU A 86 24.52 -9.57 7.46
CA LEU A 86 25.78 -9.24 6.78
C LEU A 86 26.11 -7.74 6.78
N VAL A 87 25.24 -6.88 7.32
CA VAL A 87 25.40 -5.42 7.26
C VAL A 87 26.27 -4.93 8.42
N PRO A 88 27.36 -4.17 8.18
CA PRO A 88 28.16 -3.57 9.25
C PRO A 88 27.38 -2.41 9.90
N LEU A 89 26.59 -2.74 10.93
CA LEU A 89 25.70 -1.79 11.64
C LEU A 89 26.44 -0.60 12.27
N GLU A 90 27.75 -0.73 12.51
CA GLU A 90 28.63 0.35 12.98
C GLU A 90 28.67 1.58 12.07
N SER A 91 28.38 1.41 10.77
CA SER A 91 28.31 2.51 9.80
C SER A 91 26.91 3.13 9.69
N TYR A 92 25.90 2.54 10.34
CA TYR A 92 24.49 2.90 10.19
C TYR A 92 23.82 3.12 11.55
N PRO A 93 24.08 4.26 12.23
CA PRO A 93 23.64 4.47 13.60
C PRO A 93 22.11 4.42 13.77
N HIS A 94 21.34 4.90 12.79
CA HIS A 94 19.87 4.81 12.83
C HIS A 94 19.36 3.37 12.65
N LEU A 95 20.06 2.56 11.86
CA LEU A 95 19.71 1.15 11.66
C LEU A 95 20.05 0.34 12.91
N ALA A 96 21.24 0.55 13.47
CA ALA A 96 21.67 -0.06 14.73
C ALA A 96 20.69 0.27 15.87
N ALA A 97 20.27 1.53 15.98
CA ALA A 97 19.28 1.96 16.98
C ALA A 97 17.92 1.27 16.77
N ALA A 98 17.43 1.15 15.53
CA ALA A 98 16.16 0.48 15.25
C ALA A 98 16.20 -1.03 15.55
N VAL A 99 17.30 -1.70 15.23
CA VAL A 99 17.49 -3.15 15.46
C VAL A 99 17.64 -3.48 16.95
N ALA A 100 18.22 -2.56 17.73
CA ALA A 100 18.35 -2.70 19.17
C ALA A 100 17.02 -2.51 19.92
N GLN A 101 15.96 -2.01 19.26
CA GLN A 101 14.64 -1.92 19.87
C GLN A 101 14.06 -3.33 20.05
N PRO A 102 13.51 -3.66 21.23
CA PRO A 102 12.87 -4.95 21.44
C PRO A 102 11.73 -5.10 20.44
N ALA A 103 11.66 -6.28 19.79
CA ALA A 103 10.59 -6.60 18.87
C ALA A 103 9.26 -6.50 19.62
N GLU A 104 8.45 -5.50 19.27
CA GLU A 104 7.11 -5.35 19.79
C GLU A 104 6.27 -6.55 19.31
N GLU A 105 5.41 -7.09 20.18
CA GLU A 105 4.59 -8.24 19.82
C GLU A 105 3.84 -7.95 18.51
N PRO A 106 3.75 -8.92 17.58
CA PRO A 106 3.05 -8.72 16.33
C PRO A 106 1.63 -8.26 16.62
N ILE A 107 1.36 -6.98 16.37
CA ILE A 107 0.04 -6.40 16.58
C ILE A 107 -0.93 -7.19 15.70
N ALA A 108 -1.87 -7.89 16.33
CA ALA A 108 -2.85 -8.72 15.64
C ALA A 108 -3.64 -7.87 14.63
N GLY A 109 -3.57 -8.24 13.33
CA GLY A 109 -4.29 -7.58 12.24
C GLY A 109 -3.49 -7.50 10.95
N ASP A 110 -4.18 -7.36 9.81
CA ASP A 110 -3.54 -7.21 8.50
C ASP A 110 -2.78 -5.88 8.43
N LEU A 111 -1.45 -5.95 8.28
CA LEU A 111 -0.56 -4.78 8.19
C LEU A 111 -1.01 -3.84 7.07
N PHE A 112 -1.51 -4.40 5.98
CA PHE A 112 -2.06 -3.64 4.86
C PHE A 112 -3.30 -2.85 5.27
N GLU A 113 -4.28 -3.49 5.92
CA GLU A 113 -5.49 -2.81 6.42
C GLU A 113 -5.16 -1.69 7.42
N ARG A 114 -4.18 -1.91 8.31
CA ARG A 114 -3.72 -0.89 9.26
C ARG A 114 -3.05 0.29 8.56
N THR A 115 -2.18 0.02 7.59
CA THR A 115 -1.48 1.05 6.81
C THR A 115 -2.46 1.90 6.00
N VAL A 116 -3.39 1.24 5.29
CA VAL A 116 -4.47 1.89 4.54
C VAL A 116 -5.29 2.82 5.43
N ARG A 117 -5.65 2.35 6.63
CA ARG A 117 -6.42 3.17 7.57
C ARG A 117 -5.64 4.39 8.06
N GLY A 118 -4.39 4.21 8.49
CA GLY A 118 -3.56 5.31 8.98
C GLY A 118 -3.36 6.40 7.93
N VAL A 119 -3.08 5.99 6.68
CA VAL A 119 -2.90 6.91 5.56
C VAL A 119 -4.20 7.64 5.21
N LEU A 120 -5.32 6.93 5.13
CA LEU A 120 -6.61 7.56 4.82
C LEU A 120 -7.05 8.52 5.93
N THR A 121 -6.86 8.16 7.21
CA THR A 121 -7.15 9.06 8.32
C THR A 121 -6.27 10.31 8.25
N GLY A 122 -4.97 10.17 8.00
CA GLY A 122 -4.06 11.32 7.87
C GLY A 122 -4.39 12.23 6.69
N LEU A 123 -4.64 11.67 5.50
CA LEU A 123 -4.89 12.46 4.29
C LEU A 123 -6.28 13.11 4.26
N LEU A 124 -7.29 12.49 4.87
CA LEU A 124 -8.67 13.01 4.84
C LEU A 124 -8.97 13.98 6.00
N GLN A 125 -8.10 14.08 6.99
CA GLN A 125 -8.22 15.01 8.11
C GLN A 125 -7.32 16.25 8.00
N MET A 126 -6.55 16.37 6.90
CA MET A 126 -5.78 17.57 6.58
C MET A 126 -6.64 18.72 6.04
#